data_AF-A0A418RT27-F1
#
_entry.id   AF-A0A418RT27-F1
#
_cell.length_a   1.000
_cell.length_b   1.000
_cell.length_c   1.000
_cell.angle_alpha   90.00
_cell.angle_beta   90.00
_cell.angle_gamma   90.00
#
_symmetry.space_group_name_H-M   'P 1'
#
loop_
_entity.id
_entity.type
_entity.pdbx_description
1 polymer ?
#
loop_
_entity_poly.entity_id
_entity_poly.type
_entity_poly.pdbx_seq_one_letter_code
_entity_poly.pdbx_strand_id
1 'polypeptide(L)'
;MKRDKVIISITGLPNRRKLLDRLSYSIALNQRTNTPFALFMMDLDKFKAANDRFGHTMGDELLKQVVTRITLCLRDSDMVARLGGDEFVMVLENLKIPR
;
A
#
# COMPACT_ATOMS: atom_id res chain seq x y z
N MET A 1 9.06 18.86 -18.94
CA MET A 1 8.22 18.77 -17.72
C MET A 1 7.54 17.40 -17.69
N LYS A 2 8.26 16.33 -17.33
CA LYS A 2 7.68 14.98 -17.21
C LYS A 2 6.93 14.95 -15.88
N ARG A 3 5.60 14.76 -15.91
CA ARG A 3 4.80 14.52 -14.71
C ARG A 3 5.35 13.26 -14.05
N ASP A 4 6.01 13.40 -12.91
CA ASP A 4 6.48 12.26 -12.11
C ASP A 4 5.31 11.29 -11.91
N LYS A 5 5.43 10.05 -12.38
CA LYS A 5 4.38 9.04 -12.18
C LYS A 5 4.28 8.72 -10.69
N VAL A 6 3.30 9.33 -10.04
CA VAL A 6 2.92 9.18 -8.63
C VAL A 6 2.32 7.80 -8.33
N ILE A 7 1.97 7.06 -9.39
CA ILE A 7 1.21 5.81 -9.37
C ILE A 7 2.03 4.71 -10.06
N ILE A 8 2.06 3.52 -9.49
CA ILE A 8 2.64 2.32 -10.09
C ILE A 8 1.68 1.83 -11.17
N SER A 9 2.10 1.88 -12.43
CA SER A 9 1.22 1.71 -13.60
C SER A 9 0.52 0.37 -13.68
N ILE A 10 1.05 -0.67 -13.03
CA ILE A 10 0.47 -2.01 -13.10
C ILE A 10 -0.59 -2.28 -12.03
N THR A 11 -0.51 -1.61 -10.89
CA THR A 11 -1.46 -1.77 -9.78
C THR A 11 -2.36 -0.57 -9.57
N GLY A 12 -2.05 0.58 -10.18
CA GLY A 12 -2.76 1.83 -9.90
C GLY A 12 -2.48 2.40 -8.49
N LEU A 13 -1.59 1.77 -7.72
CA LEU A 13 -1.31 2.16 -6.35
C LEU A 13 -0.31 3.32 -6.25
N PRO A 14 -0.45 4.15 -5.19
CA PRO A 14 0.58 5.07 -4.76
C PRO A 14 1.96 4.40 -4.63
N ASN A 15 3.00 5.12 -5.02
CA ASN A 15 4.38 4.70 -4.85
C ASN A 15 4.95 5.12 -3.47
N ARG A 16 6.21 4.72 -3.20
CA ARG A 16 6.94 5.06 -1.97
C ARG A 16 6.92 6.55 -1.63
N ARG A 17 7.01 7.44 -2.63
CA ARG A 17 6.99 8.90 -2.37
C ARG A 17 5.66 9.33 -1.77
N LYS A 18 4.54 8.88 -2.33
CA LYS A 18 3.21 9.20 -1.77
C LYS A 18 2.98 8.61 -0.40
N LEU A 19 3.50 7.41 -0.14
CA LEU A 19 3.45 6.82 1.18
C LEU A 19 4.13 7.71 2.21
N LEU A 20 5.34 8.21 1.90
CA LEU A 20 6.08 9.10 2.82
C LEU A 20 5.32 10.40 3.06
N ASP A 21 4.75 11.02 2.01
CA ASP A 21 3.90 12.21 2.16
C ASP A 21 2.72 11.94 3.11
N ARG A 22 2.06 10.78 2.98
CA ARG A 22 0.96 10.40 3.86
C ARG A 22 1.42 10.18 5.28
N LEU A 23 2.52 9.46 5.49
CA LEU A 23 3.07 9.22 6.83
C LEU A 23 3.42 10.52 7.55
N SER A 24 4.04 11.48 6.85
CA SER A 24 4.31 12.80 7.43
C SER A 24 3.03 13.50 7.87
N TYR A 25 1.95 13.40 7.08
CA TYR A 25 0.64 13.92 7.45
C TYR A 25 0.06 13.19 8.69
N SER A 26 0.06 11.85 8.73
CA SER A 26 -0.50 11.06 9.82
C SER A 26 0.24 11.31 11.15
N ILE A 27 1.57 11.45 11.10
CA ILE A 27 2.40 11.81 12.26
C ILE A 27 2.00 13.20 12.79
N ALA A 28 1.90 14.20 11.91
CA ALA A 28 1.52 15.55 12.31
C ALA A 28 0.09 15.60 12.88
N LEU A 29 -0.84 14.81 12.31
CA LEU A 29 -2.21 14.71 12.81
C LEU A 29 -2.27 14.04 14.19
N ASN A 30 -1.52 12.96 14.39
CA ASN A 30 -1.40 12.29 15.68
C ASN A 30 -0.89 13.25 16.76
N GLN A 31 0.18 13.99 16.49
CA GLN A 31 0.74 14.96 17.44
C GLN A 31 -0.27 16.05 17.85
N ARG A 32 -1.18 16.44 16.94
CA ARG A 32 -2.18 17.49 17.19
C ARG A 32 -3.44 16.98 17.89
N THR A 33 -3.85 15.74 17.61
CA THR A 33 -5.18 15.23 17.98
C THR A 33 -5.13 14.05 18.94
N ASN A 34 -3.93 13.49 19.20
CA ASN A 34 -3.73 12.21 19.86
C ASN A 34 -4.47 11.04 19.20
N THR A 35 -4.86 11.18 17.92
CA THR A 35 -5.49 10.10 17.15
C THR A 35 -4.40 9.16 16.64
N PRO A 36 -4.37 7.89 17.02
CA PRO A 36 -3.35 6.96 16.57
C PRO A 36 -3.62 6.48 15.14
N PHE A 37 -2.55 6.11 14.46
CA PHE A 37 -2.57 5.43 13.18
C PHE A 37 -1.63 4.21 13.26
N ALA A 38 -1.77 3.26 12.33
CA ALA A 38 -0.82 2.15 12.21
C ALA A 38 -0.24 2.07 10.81
N LEU A 39 0.97 1.50 10.76
CA LEU A 39 1.63 1.09 9.53
C LEU A 39 1.64 -0.43 9.48
N PHE A 40 1.11 -0.99 8.40
CA PHE A 40 1.16 -2.42 8.14
C PHE A 40 1.98 -2.68 6.88
N MET A 41 2.97 -3.56 6.98
CA MET A 41 3.80 -3.97 5.85
C MET A 41 3.51 -5.43 5.53
N MET A 42 3.33 -5.71 4.24
CA MET A 42 2.97 -7.01 3.70
C MET A 42 3.91 -7.36 2.56
N ASP A 43 4.41 -8.59 2.57
CA ASP A 43 5.13 -9.21 1.45
C ASP A 43 4.37 -10.47 1.03
N LEU A 44 4.38 -10.81 -0.26
CA LEU A 44 3.64 -11.98 -0.77
C LEU A 44 4.54 -13.22 -0.79
N ASP A 45 4.23 -14.17 0.09
CA ASP A 45 4.94 -15.44 0.14
C ASP A 45 5.00 -16.13 -1.24
N LYS A 46 6.23 -16.46 -1.65
CA LYS A 46 6.52 -17.24 -2.87
C LYS A 46 6.08 -16.57 -4.18
N PHE A 47 5.94 -15.25 -4.21
CA PHE A 47 5.57 -14.55 -5.45
C PHE A 47 6.56 -14.80 -6.59
N LYS A 48 7.87 -14.84 -6.31
CA LYS A 48 8.89 -15.21 -7.30
C LYS A 48 8.66 -16.60 -7.89
N ALA A 49 8.34 -17.60 -7.06
CA ALA A 49 8.06 -18.95 -7.54
C ALA A 49 6.80 -19.01 -8.42
N ALA A 50 5.79 -18.17 -8.13
CA ALA A 50 4.62 -18.02 -9.00
C ALA A 50 5.00 -17.42 -10.36
N ASN A 51 5.84 -16.39 -10.39
CA ASN A 51 6.38 -15.82 -11.64
C ASN A 51 7.18 -16.84 -12.44
N ASP A 52 8.07 -17.59 -11.78
CA ASP A 52 8.93 -18.58 -12.44
C ASP A 52 8.10 -19.72 -13.06
N ARG A 53 6.98 -20.10 -12.42
CA ARG A 53 6.11 -21.18 -12.88
C ARG A 53 5.08 -20.76 -13.93
N PHE A 54 4.50 -19.57 -13.81
CA PHE A 54 3.36 -19.14 -14.62
C PHE A 54 3.65 -17.93 -15.52
N GLY A 55 4.86 -17.39 -15.46
CA GLY A 55 5.30 -16.21 -16.20
C GLY A 55 4.90 -14.90 -15.53
N HIS A 56 5.65 -13.84 -15.84
CA HIS A 56 5.45 -12.50 -15.27
C HIS A 56 4.06 -11.92 -15.53
N THR A 57 3.45 -12.18 -16.69
CA THR A 57 2.09 -11.71 -16.99
C THR A 57 1.05 -12.27 -16.02
N MET A 58 1.22 -13.51 -15.56
CA MET A 58 0.33 -14.09 -14.54
C MET A 58 0.62 -13.50 -13.16
N GLY A 59 1.89 -13.23 -12.83
CA GLY A 59 2.24 -12.52 -11.60
C GLY A 59 1.67 -11.09 -11.55
N ASP A 60 1.67 -10.40 -12.69
CA ASP A 60 1.05 -9.08 -12.82
C ASP A 60 -0.45 -9.13 -12.53
N GLU A 61 -1.14 -10.17 -13.00
CA GLU A 61 -2.56 -10.37 -12.71
C GLU A 61 -2.80 -10.74 -11.24
N LEU A 62 -1.93 -11.57 -10.66
CA LEU A 62 -1.96 -11.88 -9.23
C LEU A 62 -1.83 -10.59 -8.39
N LEU A 63 -0.90 -9.70 -8.74
CA LEU A 63 -0.73 -8.42 -8.05
C LEU A 63 -1.98 -7.54 -8.13
N LYS A 64 -2.66 -7.48 -9.29
CA LYS A 64 -3.93 -6.74 -9.41
C LYS A 64 -5.03 -7.33 -8.54
N GLN A 65 -5.12 -8.65 -8.45
CA GLN A 65 -6.09 -9.31 -7.57
C GLN A 65 -5.78 -9.06 -6.10
N VAL A 66 -4.50 -9.08 -5.70
CA VAL A 66 -4.08 -8.73 -4.33
C VAL A 66 -4.49 -7.30 -3.99
N VAL A 67 -4.21 -6.35 -4.89
CA VAL A 67 -4.62 -4.95 -4.71
C VAL A 67 -6.13 -4.84 -4.52
N THR A 68 -6.91 -5.51 -5.38
CA THR A 68 -8.37 -5.50 -5.30
C THR A 68 -8.85 -6.00 -3.94
N ARG A 69 -8.29 -7.12 -3.44
CA ARG A 69 -8.66 -7.70 -2.14
C ARG A 69 -8.25 -6.80 -0.97
N ILE A 70 -7.06 -6.20 -1.02
CA ILE A 70 -6.62 -5.25 -0.01
C ILE A 70 -7.57 -4.05 0.02
N THR A 71 -7.85 -3.43 -1.12
CA THR A 71 -8.71 -2.25 -1.20
C THR A 71 -10.13 -2.51 -0.67
N LEU A 72 -10.68 -3.72 -0.88
CA LEU A 72 -11.99 -4.09 -0.32
C LEU A 72 -12.01 -4.18 1.22
N CYS A 73 -10.85 -4.36 1.85
CA CYS A 73 -10.72 -4.42 3.31
C CYS A 73 -10.42 -3.05 3.95
N LEU A 74 -10.10 -2.04 3.14
CA LEU A 74 -9.68 -0.72 3.62
C LEU A 74 -10.85 0.26 3.62
N ARG A 75 -10.80 1.21 4.55
CA ARG A 75 -11.71 2.36 4.58
C ARG A 75 -11.18 3.46 3.67
N ASP A 76 -12.03 4.41 3.31
CA ASP A 76 -11.64 5.58 2.51
C ASP A 76 -10.55 6.44 3.17
N SER A 77 -10.46 6.41 4.51
CA SER A 77 -9.42 7.11 5.26
C SER A 77 -8.07 6.42 5.18
N ASP A 78 -8.05 5.13 4.89
CA ASP A 78 -6.85 4.32 4.87
C ASP A 78 -6.15 4.45 3.51
N MET A 79 -4.88 4.08 3.47
CA MET A 79 -4.09 4.12 2.25
C MET A 79 -3.37 2.79 2.07
N VAL A 80 -3.30 2.30 0.83
CA VAL A 80 -2.36 1.26 0.42
C VAL A 80 -1.40 1.83 -0.62
N ALA A 81 -0.13 1.49 -0.49
CA ALA A 81 0.94 1.82 -1.41
C ALA A 81 1.70 0.53 -1.76
N ARG A 82 2.31 0.50 -2.95
CA ARG A 82 3.26 -0.57 -3.30
C ARG A 82 4.66 0.01 -3.36
N LEU A 83 5.63 -0.69 -2.76
CA LEU A 83 7.01 -0.21 -2.70
C LEU A 83 7.86 -0.71 -3.87
N GLY A 84 7.54 -1.89 -4.37
CA GLY A 84 8.24 -2.60 -5.44
C GLY A 84 7.90 -4.09 -5.33
N GLY A 85 8.20 -4.89 -6.38
CA GLY A 85 8.01 -6.34 -6.32
C GLY A 85 6.63 -6.75 -5.77
N ASP A 86 6.63 -7.52 -4.71
CA ASP A 86 5.51 -8.05 -3.94
C ASP A 86 5.24 -7.28 -2.63
N GLU A 87 5.93 -6.18 -2.39
CA GLU A 87 5.84 -5.41 -1.14
C GLU A 87 4.72 -4.36 -1.17
N PHE A 88 3.80 -4.47 -0.21
CA PHE A 88 2.71 -3.54 0.02
C PHE A 88 2.82 -2.91 1.41
N VAL A 89 2.45 -1.64 1.51
CA VAL A 89 2.36 -0.92 2.78
C VAL A 89 1.01 -0.27 2.89
N MET A 90 0.36 -0.44 4.04
CA MET A 90 -0.91 0.20 4.37
C MET A 90 -0.74 1.16 5.54
N VAL A 91 -1.37 2.33 5.43
CA VAL A 91 -1.54 3.30 6.52
C VAL A 91 -3.00 3.23 6.96
N LEU A 92 -3.22 2.79 8.20
CA LEU A 92 -4.56 2.70 8.81
C LEU A 92 -4.77 3.89 9.72
N GLU A 93 -5.73 4.75 9.37
CA GLU A 93 -5.98 6.00 10.08
C GLU A 93 -7.06 5.83 11.14
N ASN A 94 -7.13 6.81 12.06
CA ASN A 94 -8.23 6.93 13.02
C ASN A 94 -8.44 5.65 13.85
N LEU A 95 -7.35 5.02 14.28
CA LEU A 95 -7.45 3.82 15.09
C LEU A 95 -8.06 4.14 16.44
N LYS A 96 -8.94 3.25 16.89
CA LYS A 96 -9.44 3.26 18.27
C LYS A 96 -8.62 2.24 19.02
N ILE A 97 -7.76 2.70 19.93
CA ILE A 97 -7.09 1.81 20.88
C ILE A 97 -8.15 1.48 21.94
N PRO A 98 -8.55 0.21 22.10
CA PRO A 98 -9.40 -0.20 23.22
C PRO A 98 -8.68 0.19 24.52
N ARG A 99 -9.38 0.90 25.40
CA ARG A 99 -8.91 1.17 26.76
C ARG A 99 -9.08 -0.05 27.63
#